data_AF-A0A7S0BPR9-F1
#
_entry.id   AF-A0A7S0BPR9-F1
#
_cell.length_a   1.000
_cell.length_b   1.000
_cell.length_c   1.000
_cell.angle_alpha   90.00
_cell.angle_beta   90.00
_cell.angle_gamma   90.00
#
_symmetry.space_group_name_H-M   'P 1'
#
loop_
_entity.id
_entity.type
_entity.pdbx_description
1 polymer ?
#
loop_
_entity_poly.entity_id
_entity_poly.type
_entity_poly.pdbx_seq_one_letter_code
_entity_poly.pdbx_strand_id
1 'polypeptide(L)'
;GMIRQGRWKLVIRDENDNAYNELYDLRADISETSDLSDARQARSDRMLGLWNEWNSENILPLYGRSRAKNPLLLELSAVQVVTTPGVPISFAAMGSSTEGDTVTYLWETFIPVRVDEATYRDVWTDGVTSTSRTEDSISITYSSPGDYIVRVTVRTERWRLWEDVQIQVVLE
;
A
#
# COMPACT_ATOMS: atom_id res chain seq x y z
N GLY A 1 -8.85 14.67 -8.48
CA GLY A 1 -9.80 13.97 -7.59
C GLY A 1 -10.90 14.91 -7.13
N MET A 2 -11.83 14.46 -6.27
CA MET A 2 -12.75 15.37 -5.59
C MET A 2 -13.19 14.83 -4.23
N ILE A 3 -13.59 15.73 -3.33
CA ILE A 3 -14.26 15.41 -2.07
C ILE A 3 -15.46 16.33 -1.86
N ARG A 4 -16.55 15.78 -1.33
CA ARG A 4 -17.77 16.53 -0.99
C ARG A 4 -18.07 16.43 0.49
N GLN A 5 -18.31 17.57 1.12
CA GLN A 5 -18.74 17.64 2.52
C GLN A 5 -19.95 18.56 2.67
N GLY A 6 -21.14 17.95 2.70
CA GLY A 6 -22.42 18.68 2.75
C GLY A 6 -22.64 19.55 1.50
N ARG A 7 -22.75 20.86 1.72
CA ARG A 7 -22.91 21.86 0.63
C ARG A 7 -21.61 22.18 -0.12
N TRP A 8 -20.46 21.71 0.36
CA TRP A 8 -19.17 22.07 -0.20
C TRP A 8 -18.61 20.94 -1.07
N LYS A 9 -18.01 21.31 -2.20
CA LYS A 9 -17.26 20.42 -3.08
C LYS A 9 -15.87 21.01 -3.30
N LEU A 10 -14.84 20.21 -3.06
CA LEU A 10 -13.47 20.53 -3.43
C LEU A 10 -13.08 19.67 -4.62
N VAL A 11 -12.68 20.30 -5.72
CA VAL A 11 -12.11 19.64 -6.90
C VAL A 11 -10.60 19.78 -6.81
N ILE A 12 -9.90 18.67 -6.91
CA ILE A 12 -8.44 18.60 -6.84
C ILE A 12 -7.95 18.37 -8.27
N ARG A 13 -7.32 19.40 -8.83
CA ARG A 13 -6.79 19.39 -10.19
C ARG A 13 -5.30 19.09 -10.13
N ASP A 14 -4.88 18.21 -11.01
CA ASP A 14 -3.47 17.97 -11.29
C ASP A 14 -3.33 18.09 -12.80
N GLU A 15 -3.07 19.31 -13.26
CA GLU A 15 -2.92 19.65 -14.68
C GLU A 15 -1.50 20.15 -14.92
N ASN A 16 -0.73 19.43 -15.73
CA ASN A 16 0.60 19.84 -16.22
C ASN A 16 1.56 20.35 -15.13
N ASP A 17 1.79 19.54 -14.09
CA ASP A 17 2.67 19.84 -12.94
C ASP A 17 2.23 21.02 -12.05
N ASN A 18 1.05 21.60 -12.29
CA ASN A 18 0.45 22.61 -11.43
C ASN A 18 -0.77 22.02 -10.72
N ALA A 19 -0.55 21.56 -9.49
CA ALA A 19 -1.64 21.16 -8.62
C ALA A 19 -2.37 22.41 -8.09
N TYR A 20 -3.67 22.52 -8.36
CA TYR A 20 -4.53 23.56 -7.79
C TYR A 20 -5.87 22.97 -7.36
N ASN A 21 -6.54 23.65 -6.42
CA ASN A 21 -7.81 23.20 -5.87
C ASN A 21 -8.88 24.25 -6.12
N GLU A 22 -10.05 23.81 -6.55
CA GLU A 22 -11.23 24.66 -6.74
C GLU A 22 -12.28 24.30 -5.68
N LEU A 23 -12.79 25.29 -4.95
CA LEU A 23 -13.79 25.10 -3.91
C LEU A 23 -15.12 25.73 -4.29
N TYR A 24 -16.18 24.91 -4.31
CA TYR A 24 -17.52 25.35 -4.66
C TYR A 24 -18.51 25.16 -3.50
N ASP A 25 -19.43 26.12 -3.38
CA ASP A 25 -20.60 26.03 -2.52
C ASP A 25 -21.83 25.65 -3.35
N LEU A 26 -22.13 24.36 -3.42
CA LEU A 26 -23.18 23.80 -4.27
C LEU A 26 -24.60 24.24 -3.88
N ARG A 27 -24.79 24.87 -2.72
CA ARG A 27 -26.09 25.43 -2.33
C ARG A 27 -26.27 26.84 -2.91
N ALA A 28 -25.20 27.60 -3.07
CA ALA A 28 -25.22 28.93 -3.65
C ALA A 28 -24.97 28.91 -5.17
N ASP A 29 -24.16 27.94 -5.63
CA ASP A 29 -23.74 27.79 -7.01
C ASP A 29 -23.63 26.30 -7.35
N ILE A 30 -24.76 25.71 -7.74
CA ILE A 30 -24.83 24.30 -8.17
C ILE A 30 -24.12 24.07 -9.51
N SER A 31 -23.88 25.13 -10.28
CA SER A 31 -23.21 25.08 -11.58
C SER A 31 -21.68 25.10 -11.49
N GLU A 32 -21.11 25.28 -10.29
CA GLU A 32 -19.66 25.25 -10.06
C GLU A 32 -18.91 26.29 -10.91
N THR A 33 -19.48 27.50 -11.02
CA THR A 33 -18.95 28.60 -11.84
C THR A 33 -18.09 29.59 -11.05
N SER A 34 -18.24 29.62 -9.73
CA SER A 34 -17.58 30.56 -8.83
C SER A 34 -16.63 29.82 -7.90
N ASP A 35 -15.34 29.83 -8.23
CA ASP A 35 -14.31 29.29 -7.33
C ASP A 35 -14.15 30.18 -6.09
N LEU A 36 -14.22 29.54 -4.91
CA LEU A 36 -14.09 30.16 -3.59
C LEU A 36 -12.81 29.73 -2.86
N SER A 37 -11.89 29.03 -3.53
CA SER A 37 -10.66 28.49 -2.96
C SER A 37 -9.85 29.55 -2.20
N ASP A 38 -9.57 30.70 -2.83
CA ASP A 38 -8.85 31.82 -2.22
C ASP A 38 -9.65 32.50 -1.10
N ALA A 39 -10.94 32.77 -1.35
CA ALA A 39 -11.81 33.48 -0.41
C ALA A 39 -12.13 32.65 0.85
N ARG A 40 -11.96 31.32 0.79
CA ARG A 40 -12.28 30.37 1.85
C ARG A 40 -11.15 29.36 2.06
N GLN A 41 -9.90 29.84 2.06
CA GLN A 41 -8.70 29.01 2.12
C GLN A 41 -8.73 27.97 3.26
N ALA A 42 -9.06 28.37 4.50
CA ALA A 42 -9.15 27.44 5.62
C ALA A 42 -10.16 26.29 5.41
N ARG A 43 -11.23 26.52 4.64
CA ARG A 43 -12.20 25.48 4.27
C ARG A 43 -11.61 24.54 3.21
N SER A 44 -10.94 25.12 2.22
CA SER A 44 -10.22 24.40 1.17
C SER A 44 -9.18 23.46 1.78
N ASP A 45 -8.30 23.98 2.64
CA ASP A 45 -7.23 23.23 3.30
C ASP A 45 -7.77 22.08 4.15
N ARG A 46 -8.86 22.32 4.91
CA ARG A 46 -9.50 21.27 5.71
C ARG A 46 -10.03 20.13 4.84
N MET A 47 -10.68 20.46 3.72
CA MET A 47 -11.23 19.45 2.81
C MET A 47 -10.12 18.71 2.07
N LEU A 48 -9.02 19.39 1.73
CA LEU A 48 -7.83 18.78 1.18
C LEU A 48 -7.20 17.78 2.16
N GLY A 49 -7.11 18.14 3.44
CA GLY A 49 -6.64 17.24 4.51
C GLY A 49 -7.47 15.95 4.59
N LEU A 50 -8.80 16.07 4.57
CA LEU A 50 -9.71 14.91 4.56
C LEU A 50 -9.55 14.05 3.30
N TRP A 51 -9.33 14.68 2.14
CA TRP A 51 -9.07 13.94 0.91
C TRP A 51 -7.73 13.21 0.98
N ASN A 52 -6.67 13.87 1.46
CA ASN A 52 -5.36 13.25 1.63
C ASN A 52 -5.41 12.06 2.59
N GLU A 53 -6.10 12.21 3.72
CA GLU A 53 -6.31 11.14 4.70
C GLU A 53 -7.00 9.93 4.05
N TRP A 54 -8.15 10.13 3.41
CA TRP A 54 -8.86 9.07 2.69
C TRP A 54 -8.03 8.47 1.55
N ASN A 55 -7.34 9.30 0.77
CA ASN A 55 -6.58 8.85 -0.38
C ASN A 55 -5.29 8.11 0.01
N SER A 56 -4.74 8.35 1.21
CA SER A 56 -3.57 7.64 1.73
C SER A 56 -3.83 6.15 1.95
N GLU A 57 -5.11 5.76 2.11
CA GLU A 57 -5.52 4.37 2.30
C GLU A 57 -5.87 3.65 0.99
N ASN A 58 -5.98 4.39 -0.13
CA ASN A 58 -6.39 3.81 -1.41
C ASN A 58 -5.23 3.26 -2.23
N ILE A 59 -5.43 2.07 -2.76
CA ILE A 59 -4.55 1.47 -3.77
C ILE A 59 -4.90 2.08 -5.14
N LEU A 60 -3.90 2.61 -5.83
CA LEU A 60 -4.06 3.22 -7.15
C LEU A 60 -4.71 2.23 -8.15
N PRO A 61 -5.68 2.67 -8.97
CA PRO A 61 -6.27 1.83 -10.01
C PRO A 61 -5.20 1.33 -11.00
N LEU A 62 -5.29 0.07 -11.39
CA LEU A 62 -4.32 -0.60 -12.27
C LEU A 62 -4.37 -0.14 -13.73
N TYR A 63 -5.34 0.69 -14.12
CA TYR A 63 -5.56 1.06 -15.52
C TYR A 63 -5.64 2.57 -15.71
N GLY A 64 -4.61 3.16 -16.32
CA GLY A 64 -4.76 4.43 -17.03
C GLY A 64 -4.04 5.64 -16.45
N ARG A 65 -2.71 5.64 -16.56
CA ARG A 65 -1.84 6.71 -17.07
C ARG A 65 -0.40 6.21 -16.88
N SER A 66 0.48 6.51 -17.83
CA SER A 66 1.89 6.11 -17.77
C SER A 66 2.50 6.68 -16.50
N ARG A 67 2.52 5.85 -15.44
CA ARG A 67 3.18 6.08 -14.16
C ARG A 67 4.61 6.52 -14.48
N ALA A 68 5.16 7.47 -13.73
CA ALA A 68 6.60 7.40 -13.46
C ALA A 68 6.84 5.94 -13.04
N LYS A 69 7.57 5.20 -13.88
CA LYS A 69 7.83 3.77 -13.67
C LYS A 69 8.32 3.67 -12.23
N ASN A 70 7.62 2.92 -11.37
CA ASN A 70 8.04 2.81 -9.98
C ASN A 70 9.53 2.44 -10.03
N PRO A 71 10.43 3.30 -9.53
CA PRO A 71 11.86 3.06 -9.65
C PRO A 71 12.26 1.87 -8.79
N LEU A 72 11.38 1.42 -7.88
CA LEU A 72 11.55 0.20 -7.13
C LEU A 72 11.28 -1.03 -7.98
N LEU A 73 12.30 -1.87 -8.08
CA LEU A 73 12.18 -3.27 -8.48
C LEU A 73 12.25 -4.12 -7.21
N LEU A 74 11.46 -5.18 -7.18
CA LEU A 74 11.48 -6.21 -6.15
C LEU A 74 11.41 -7.57 -6.84
N GLU A 75 12.29 -8.47 -6.43
CA GLU A 75 12.19 -9.89 -6.75
C GLU A 75 12.22 -10.68 -5.44
N LEU A 76 11.11 -11.34 -5.10
CA LEU A 76 11.05 -12.27 -3.98
C LEU A 76 11.32 -13.71 -4.45
N SER A 77 12.19 -14.39 -3.72
CA SER A 77 12.53 -15.79 -3.93
C SER A 77 12.38 -16.58 -2.62
N ALA A 78 11.83 -17.79 -2.74
CA ALA A 78 11.75 -18.76 -1.67
C ALA A 78 12.27 -20.11 -2.18
N VAL A 79 13.10 -20.78 -1.38
CA VAL A 79 13.70 -22.07 -1.77
C VAL A 79 12.64 -23.18 -1.79
N GLN A 80 11.61 -23.08 -0.94
CA GLN A 80 10.58 -24.09 -0.78
C GLN A 80 9.25 -23.47 -0.35
N VAL A 81 8.17 -23.80 -1.05
CA VAL A 81 6.80 -23.29 -0.80
C VAL A 81 5.87 -24.31 -0.13
N VAL A 82 6.34 -25.55 0.05
CA VAL A 82 5.65 -26.60 0.80
C VAL A 82 6.64 -27.25 1.77
N THR A 83 6.39 -27.24 3.08
CA THR A 83 7.31 -27.79 4.09
C THR A 83 6.58 -28.58 5.18
N THR A 84 7.32 -29.16 6.13
CA THR A 84 6.78 -29.80 7.34
C THR A 84 7.09 -28.95 8.57
N PRO A 85 6.30 -29.05 9.67
CA PRO A 85 6.55 -28.28 10.88
C PRO A 85 7.96 -28.48 11.44
N GLY A 86 8.59 -27.39 11.87
CA GLY A 86 9.94 -27.40 12.45
C GLY A 86 11.09 -27.27 11.43
N VAL A 87 10.80 -27.34 10.13
CA VAL A 87 11.80 -27.11 9.07
C VAL A 87 11.89 -25.62 8.75
N PRO A 88 13.07 -24.98 8.86
CA PRO A 88 13.23 -23.57 8.51
C PRO A 88 13.13 -23.36 6.99
N ILE A 89 12.39 -22.34 6.58
CA ILE A 89 12.33 -21.87 5.19
C ILE A 89 13.11 -20.57 5.07
N SER A 90 14.00 -20.49 4.08
CA SER A 90 14.74 -19.27 3.75
C SER A 90 14.03 -18.49 2.65
N PHE A 91 13.90 -17.18 2.88
CA PHE A 91 13.37 -16.20 1.95
C PHE A 91 14.46 -15.19 1.64
N ALA A 92 14.55 -14.77 0.38
CA ALA A 92 15.42 -13.68 -0.05
C ALA A 92 14.69 -12.77 -1.03
N ALA A 93 14.89 -11.46 -0.88
CA ALA A 93 14.29 -10.43 -1.69
C ALA A 93 15.37 -9.46 -2.19
N MET A 94 15.38 -9.18 -3.50
CA MET A 94 16.25 -8.18 -4.08
C MET A 94 15.45 -6.94 -4.43
N GLY A 95 15.67 -5.86 -3.68
CA GLY A 95 15.10 -4.54 -3.89
C GLY A 95 16.14 -3.59 -4.48
N SER A 96 15.78 -2.85 -5.52
CA SER A 96 16.64 -1.79 -6.08
C SER A 96 15.84 -0.55 -6.46
N SER A 97 16.46 0.63 -6.36
CA SER A 97 15.88 1.89 -6.85
C SER A 97 16.65 2.36 -8.08
N THR A 98 15.96 2.61 -9.20
CA THR A 98 16.57 3.22 -10.39
C THR A 98 16.95 4.69 -10.18
N GLU A 99 16.50 5.29 -9.09
CA GLU A 99 16.84 6.68 -8.69
C GLU A 99 18.01 6.74 -7.70
N GLY A 100 18.54 5.59 -7.27
CA GLY A 100 19.65 5.50 -6.31
C GLY A 100 19.24 5.71 -4.84
N ASP A 101 17.94 5.78 -4.56
CA ASP A 101 17.41 5.85 -3.19
C ASP A 101 17.82 4.62 -2.35
N THR A 102 18.03 4.85 -1.05
CA THR A 102 18.23 3.75 -0.10
C THR A 102 16.96 2.93 0.02
N VAL A 103 17.10 1.61 -0.14
CA VAL A 103 16.02 0.64 -0.03
C VAL A 103 16.00 0.03 1.36
N THR A 104 14.81 -0.10 1.95
CA THR A 104 14.59 -0.83 3.20
C THR A 104 13.59 -1.95 2.99
N TYR A 105 13.80 -3.06 3.70
CA TYR A 105 12.94 -4.23 3.69
C TYR A 105 12.10 -4.28 4.97
N LEU A 106 10.89 -4.80 4.85
CA LEU A 106 10.02 -5.14 5.95
C LEU A 106 9.42 -6.51 5.65
N TRP A 107 9.64 -7.47 6.55
CA TRP A 107 9.14 -8.82 6.41
C TRP A 107 8.00 -9.06 7.39
N GLU A 108 6.92 -9.64 6.86
CA GLU A 108 5.69 -9.89 7.60
C GLU A 108 5.21 -11.31 7.31
N THR A 109 4.66 -11.98 8.33
CA THR A 109 4.05 -13.32 8.20
C THR A 109 2.63 -13.30 8.71
N PHE A 110 1.71 -13.96 8.00
CA PHE A 110 0.31 -14.02 8.41
C PHE A 110 -0.35 -15.33 7.99
N ILE A 111 -1.41 -15.69 8.70
CA ILE A 111 -2.26 -16.84 8.39
C ILE A 111 -3.49 -16.30 7.64
N PRO A 112 -3.70 -16.67 6.36
CA PRO A 112 -4.89 -16.26 5.65
C PRO A 112 -6.13 -16.86 6.30
N VAL A 113 -7.02 -16.02 6.82
CA VAL A 113 -8.34 -16.47 7.27
C VAL A 113 -9.32 -16.20 6.14
N ARG A 114 -9.84 -17.28 5.54
CA ARG A 114 -10.96 -17.18 4.61
C ARG A 114 -12.18 -16.69 5.36
N VAL A 115 -12.70 -15.52 4.98
CA VAL A 115 -13.95 -14.98 5.51
C VAL A 115 -15.13 -15.42 4.66
N ASP A 116 -14.93 -15.60 3.36
CA ASP A 116 -15.86 -16.26 2.44
C ASP A 116 -15.09 -16.85 1.23
N GLU A 117 -15.80 -17.38 0.23
CA GLU A 117 -15.19 -17.99 -0.97
C GLU A 117 -14.34 -17.02 -1.81
N ALA A 118 -14.54 -15.71 -1.67
CA ALA A 118 -13.89 -14.67 -2.48
C ALA A 118 -13.05 -13.66 -1.67
N THR A 119 -13.18 -13.65 -0.34
CA THR A 119 -12.61 -12.63 0.54
C THR A 119 -11.74 -13.29 1.61
N TYR A 120 -10.43 -13.04 1.52
CA TYR A 120 -9.51 -13.28 2.62
C TYR A 120 -9.50 -12.04 3.51
N ARG A 121 -9.60 -12.23 4.83
CA ARG A 121 -9.24 -11.17 5.78
C ARG A 121 -7.89 -11.53 6.36
N ASP A 122 -6.96 -10.60 6.24
CA ASP A 122 -5.66 -10.71 6.89
C ASP A 122 -5.89 -10.73 8.40
N VAL A 123 -5.86 -11.92 9.00
CA VAL A 123 -5.73 -12.04 10.45
C VAL A 123 -4.24 -12.08 10.71
N TRP A 124 -3.73 -10.90 11.06
CA TRP A 124 -2.39 -10.72 11.61
C TRP A 124 -2.34 -11.45 12.94
N THR A 125 -2.10 -12.75 12.92
CA THR A 125 -1.59 -13.47 14.09
C THR A 125 -0.21 -12.92 14.40
N ASP A 126 0.19 -12.94 15.68
CA ASP A 126 1.42 -12.38 16.26
C ASP A 126 2.75 -12.98 15.70
N GLY A 127 2.83 -13.11 14.39
CA GLY A 127 3.91 -13.70 13.62
C GLY A 127 4.97 -12.65 13.40
N VAL A 128 5.94 -12.63 14.31
CA VAL A 128 7.31 -12.11 14.13
C VAL A 128 7.38 -10.97 13.13
N THR A 129 7.10 -9.76 13.60
CA THR A 129 7.49 -8.55 12.86
C THR A 129 9.01 -8.46 12.95
N SER A 130 9.72 -9.20 12.09
CA SER A 130 11.16 -8.97 11.91
C SER A 130 11.28 -7.70 11.08
N THR A 131 11.30 -6.55 11.76
CA THR A 131 11.72 -5.29 11.14
C THR A 131 13.23 -5.31 10.98
N SER A 132 13.75 -6.19 10.11
CA SER A 132 15.13 -6.07 9.67
C SER A 132 15.18 -5.01 8.58
N ARG A 133 15.60 -3.80 8.96
CA ARG A 133 15.56 -2.62 8.07
C ARG A 133 16.58 -2.69 6.93
N THR A 134 17.41 -3.72 6.87
CA THR A 134 18.53 -3.84 5.92
C THR A 134 18.77 -5.25 5.39
N GLU A 135 18.09 -6.28 5.90
CA GLU A 135 18.33 -7.66 5.43
C GLU A 135 17.42 -8.01 4.27
N ASP A 136 18.09 -8.33 3.16
CA ASP A 136 17.51 -8.89 1.94
C ASP A 136 17.08 -10.36 2.11
N SER A 137 17.25 -10.95 3.30
CA SER A 137 16.88 -12.35 3.55
C SER A 137 16.48 -12.62 5.00
N ILE A 138 15.58 -13.58 5.19
CA ILE A 138 15.13 -14.07 6.50
C ILE A 138 14.95 -15.59 6.48
N SER A 139 14.92 -16.20 7.67
CA SER A 139 14.56 -17.59 7.85
C SER A 139 13.41 -17.73 8.86
N ILE A 140 12.37 -18.47 8.49
CA ILE A 140 11.16 -18.66 9.31
C ILE A 140 10.94 -20.15 9.55
N THR A 141 10.64 -20.52 10.80
CA THR A 141 10.25 -21.88 11.18
C THR A 141 8.80 -21.89 11.62
N TYR A 142 7.98 -22.72 10.97
CA TYR A 142 6.56 -22.89 11.31
C TYR A 142 6.39 -24.06 12.26
N SER A 143 5.72 -23.85 13.39
CA SER A 143 5.53 -24.87 14.44
C SER A 143 4.26 -25.72 14.25
N SER A 144 3.36 -25.30 13.37
CA SER A 144 2.07 -25.95 13.12
C SER A 144 1.84 -26.12 11.62
N PRO A 145 1.13 -27.18 11.20
CA PRO A 145 0.66 -27.29 9.83
C PRO A 145 -0.40 -26.21 9.54
N GLY A 146 -0.46 -25.77 8.30
CA GLY A 146 -1.38 -24.73 7.85
C GLY A 146 -0.90 -24.00 6.60
N ASP A 147 -1.77 -23.14 6.08
CA ASP A 147 -1.40 -22.20 5.03
C ASP A 147 -0.89 -20.91 5.69
N TYR A 148 0.20 -20.38 5.16
CA TYR A 148 0.84 -19.16 5.62
C TYR A 148 1.14 -18.27 4.42
N ILE A 149 1.24 -16.97 4.67
CA ILE A 149 1.73 -16.01 3.69
C ILE A 149 2.90 -15.26 4.30
N VAL A 150 3.97 -15.14 3.51
CA VAL A 150 5.09 -14.25 3.78
C VAL A 150 5.00 -13.08 2.83
N ARG A 151 5.01 -11.86 3.38
CA ARG A 151 5.07 -10.61 2.62
C ARG A 151 6.42 -9.96 2.84
N VAL A 152 7.06 -9.57 1.74
CA VAL A 152 8.17 -8.62 1.78
C VAL A 152 7.69 -7.28 1.24
N THR A 153 7.91 -6.22 2.01
CA THR A 153 7.73 -4.85 1.56
C THR A 153 9.09 -4.24 1.33
N VAL A 154 9.33 -3.74 0.11
CA VAL A 154 10.46 -2.92 -0.27
C VAL A 154 10.02 -1.46 -0.30
N ARG A 155 10.72 -0.58 0.40
CA ARG A 155 10.37 0.86 0.42
C ARG A 155 11.58 1.79 0.41
N THR A 156 11.37 2.96 -0.20
CA THR A 156 12.19 4.17 -0.03
C THR A 156 11.41 5.18 0.82
N GLU A 157 11.91 6.42 0.93
CA GLU A 157 11.14 7.53 1.53
C GLU A 157 9.86 7.87 0.75
N ARG A 158 9.83 7.57 -0.56
CA ARG A 158 8.78 8.01 -1.49
C ARG A 158 7.93 6.86 -2.03
N TRP A 159 8.49 5.66 -2.10
CA TRP A 159 7.89 4.54 -2.80
C TRP A 159 7.80 3.31 -1.89
N ARG A 160 6.74 2.52 -2.09
CA ARG A 160 6.54 1.22 -1.45
C ARG A 160 6.08 0.22 -2.51
N LEU A 161 6.65 -0.98 -2.49
CA LEU A 161 6.24 -2.13 -3.28
C LEU A 161 6.26 -3.36 -2.36
N TRP A 162 5.40 -4.33 -2.60
CA TRP A 162 5.40 -5.58 -1.85
C TRP A 162 5.11 -6.77 -2.74
N GLU A 163 5.60 -7.93 -2.32
CA GLU A 163 5.30 -9.24 -2.91
C GLU A 163 4.95 -10.23 -1.80
N ASP A 164 4.02 -11.13 -2.13
CA ASP A 164 3.49 -12.15 -1.23
C ASP A 164 3.86 -13.53 -1.77
N VAL A 165 4.33 -14.43 -0.89
CA VAL A 165 4.54 -15.84 -1.19
C VAL A 165 3.67 -16.68 -0.26
N GLN A 166 2.88 -17.58 -0.86
CA GLN A 166 2.11 -18.58 -0.13
C GLN A 166 2.99 -19.76 0.24
N ILE A 167 2.87 -20.20 1.48
CA ILE A 167 3.57 -21.33 2.05
C ILE A 167 2.56 -22.32 2.58
N GLN A 168 2.70 -23.59 2.20
CA GLN A 168 1.90 -24.68 2.73
C GLN A 168 2.75 -25.51 3.69
N VAL A 169 2.34 -25.60 4.96
CA VAL A 169 2.99 -26.47 5.94
C VAL A 169 2.10 -27.69 6.14
N VAL A 170 2.56 -28.86 5.71
CA VAL A 170 1.80 -30.11 5.75
C VAL A 170 2.36 -31.05 6.81
N LEU A 171 1.50 -31.91 7.36
CA LEU A 171 1.96 -33.06 8.15
C LEU A 171 2.63 -34.06 7.21
N GLU A 172 3.67 -34.74 7.71
CA GLU A 172 4.28 -35.90 7.03
C GLU A 172 3.30 -37.08 6.91
#